data_AF-A0A536ZDY9-F1
#
_entry.id   AF-A0A536ZDY9-F1
#
_cell.length_a   1.000
_cell.length_b   1.000
_cell.length_c   1.000
_cell.angle_alpha   90.00
_cell.angle_beta   90.00
_cell.angle_gamma   90.00
#
_symmetry.space_group_name_H-M   'P 1'
#
loop_
_entity.id
_entity.type
_entity.pdbx_description
1 polymer ?
#
loop_
_entity_poly.entity_id
_entity_poly.type
_entity_poly.pdbx_seq_one_letter_code
_entity_poly.pdbx_strand_id
1 'polypeptide(L)' 'MHDLIHGHQPYHGGGSALAAPHLRALLELLEGEGHDVAAMREELAHLLRALMRARHGGFRVNGGKAQR' A
#
# COMPACT_ATOMS: atom_id res chain seq x y z
N MET A 1 -5.51 -13.12 -44.38
CA MET A 1 -5.59 -13.94 -43.14
C MET A 1 -4.37 -13.57 -42.32
N HIS A 2 -4.51 -12.78 -41.25
CA HIS A 2 -3.42 -12.47 -40.34
C HIS A 2 -3.78 -12.99 -38.94
N ASP A 3 -2.93 -13.88 -38.45
CA ASP A 3 -3.00 -14.54 -37.15
C ASP A 3 -2.90 -13.54 -35.99
N LEU A 4 -3.82 -13.69 -35.04
CA LEU A 4 -3.86 -12.97 -33.77
C LEU A 4 -2.79 -13.57 -32.84
N ILE A 5 -1.63 -12.93 -32.76
CA ILE A 5 -0.58 -13.31 -31.83
C ILE A 5 -0.96 -12.84 -30.42
N HIS A 6 -1.59 -13.76 -29.69
CA HIS A 6 -1.31 -14.17 -28.32
C HIS A 6 -1.41 -13.10 -27.23
N GLY A 7 -2.41 -13.32 -26.37
CA GLY A 7 -2.74 -12.52 -25.20
C GLY A 7 -1.52 -12.15 -24.37
N HIS A 8 -1.36 -10.84 -24.19
CA HIS A 8 -0.49 -10.29 -23.16
C HIS A 8 -1.09 -10.65 -21.80
N GLN A 9 -0.55 -11.73 -21.27
CA GLN A 9 -0.66 -12.29 -19.92
C GLN A 9 -1.14 -11.28 -18.86
N PRO A 10 -2.23 -11.58 -18.13
CA PRO A 10 -2.70 -10.73 -17.04
C PRO A 10 -1.70 -10.85 -15.90
N TYR A 11 -1.16 -9.71 -15.48
CA TYR A 11 -0.30 -9.58 -14.32
C TYR A 11 -1.03 -10.08 -13.05
N HIS A 12 -0.79 -11.35 -12.69
CA HIS A 12 -1.08 -11.88 -11.36
C HIS A 12 0.23 -12.16 -10.64
N GLY A 13 0.60 -11.28 -9.73
CA GLY A 13 1.78 -11.44 -8.87
C GLY A 13 1.92 -10.34 -7.84
N GLY A 14 1.15 -10.41 -6.75
CA GLY A 14 1.55 -10.02 -5.38
C GLY A 14 2.28 -8.68 -5.11
N GLY A 15 2.20 -7.68 -5.99
CA GLY A 15 2.81 -6.36 -5.81
C GLY A 15 1.78 -5.37 -5.27
N SER A 16 2.09 -4.73 -4.15
CA SER A 16 1.29 -3.67 -3.53
C SER A 16 0.68 -2.72 -4.58
N ALA A 17 -0.65 -2.73 -4.71
CA ALA A 17 -1.41 -2.09 -5.78
C ALA A 17 -1.40 -0.54 -5.74
N LEU A 18 -0.52 0.06 -4.94
CA LEU A 18 -0.13 1.46 -5.05
C LEU A 18 1.34 1.49 -5.47
N ALA A 19 1.62 1.16 -6.73
CA ALA A 19 2.94 1.43 -7.27
C ALA A 19 3.24 2.91 -7.02
N ALA A 20 4.33 3.20 -6.32
CA ALA A 20 4.75 4.55 -5.92
C ALA A 20 4.57 5.65 -6.98
N PRO A 21 4.68 5.39 -8.30
CA PRO A 21 4.36 6.37 -9.35
C PRO A 21 2.90 6.86 -9.36
N HIS A 22 1.92 6.01 -9.09
CA HIS A 22 0.50 6.40 -9.11
C HIS A 22 0.12 7.24 -7.91
N LEU A 23 0.62 6.89 -6.72
CA LEU A 23 0.46 7.70 -5.52
C LEU A 23 1.09 9.09 -5.72
N ARG A 24 2.25 9.15 -6.37
CA ARG A 24 2.91 10.41 -6.70
C ARG A 24 2.06 11.27 -7.63
N ALA A 25 1.54 10.71 -8.72
CA ALA A 25 0.68 11.44 -9.67
C ALA A 25 -0.59 11.99 -9.01
N LEU A 26 -1.20 11.24 -8.08
CA LEU A 26 -2.38 11.70 -7.33
C LEU A 26 -2.05 12.85 -6.38
N LEU A 27 -0.91 12.78 -5.70
CA LEU A 27 -0.47 13.87 -4.82
C LEU A 27 -0.14 15.14 -5.61
N GLU A 28 0.48 15.01 -6.78
CA GLU A 28 0.77 16.15 -7.67
C GLU A 28 -0.53 16.79 -8.21
N LEU A 29 -1.56 15.99 -8.52
CA LEU A 29 -2.87 16.51 -8.92
C LEU A 29 -3.54 17.31 -7.79
N LEU A 30 -3.56 16.75 -6.58
CA LEU A 30 -4.15 17.40 -5.39
C LEU A 30 -3.42 18.70 -5.04
N GLU A 31 -2.10 18.74 -5.20
CA GLU A 31 -1.31 19.95 -5.02
C GLU A 31 -1.69 21.03 -6.05
N GLY A 32 -1.88 20.62 -7.31
CA GLY A 32 -2.35 21.50 -8.38
C GLY A 32 -3.76 22.05 -8.17
N GLU A 33 -4.60 21.33 -7.43
CA GLU A 33 -5.95 21.77 -7.00
C GLU A 33 -5.92 22.66 -5.74
N GLY A 34 -4.74 22.90 -5.15
CA GLY A 34 -4.56 23.76 -3.99
C GLY A 34 -4.79 23.06 -2.64
N HIS A 35 -4.84 21.73 -2.62
CA HIS A 35 -4.92 20.97 -1.38
C HIS A 35 -3.58 20.93 -0.65
N ASP A 36 -3.63 20.88 0.69
CA ASP A 36 -2.44 20.72 1.53
C ASP A 36 -1.95 19.26 1.51
N VAL A 37 -1.15 18.97 0.50
CA VAL A 37 -0.53 17.65 0.29
C VAL A 37 0.52 17.34 1.36
N ALA A 38 1.12 18.35 1.99
CA ALA A 38 2.09 18.14 3.07
C ALA A 38 1.39 17.58 4.31
N ALA A 39 0.29 18.20 4.75
CA ALA A 39 -0.52 17.70 5.86
C ALA A 39 -1.05 16.27 5.58
N MET A 40 -1.54 16.01 4.37
CA MET A 40 -1.99 14.66 3.98
C MET A 40 -0.88 13.61 4.01
N ARG A 41 0.34 13.97 3.59
CA ARG A 41 1.50 13.05 3.65
C ARG A 41 1.85 12.68 5.08
N GLU A 42 1.79 13.64 6.01
CA GLU A 42 2.07 13.41 7.42
C GLU A 42 1.03 12.50 8.06
N GLU A 43 -0.25 12.74 7.80
CA GLU A 43 -1.35 11.91 8.28
C GLU A 43 -1.26 10.48 7.71
N LEU A 44 -1.00 10.34 6.41
CA LEU A 44 -0.81 9.06 5.76
C LEU A 44 0.39 8.29 6.37
N ALA A 45 1.51 8.97 6.60
CA ALA A 45 2.67 8.39 7.24
C ALA A 45 2.36 7.92 8.67
N HIS A 46 1.56 8.70 9.42
CA HIS A 46 1.11 8.34 10.76
C HIS A 46 0.25 7.07 10.75
N LEU A 47 -0.74 6.99 9.86
CA LEU A 47 -1.64 5.85 9.71
C LEU A 47 -0.88 4.59 9.27
N LEU A 48 0.01 4.70 8.29
CA LEU A 48 0.86 3.57 7.87
C LEU A 48 1.76 3.09 9.00
N ARG A 49 2.31 4.01 9.81
CA ARG A 49 3.12 3.64 10.99
C ARG A 49 2.26 3.00 12.08
N ALA A 50 1.03 3.44 12.30
CA ALA A 50 0.10 2.80 13.22
C ALA A 50 -0.28 1.39 12.74
N LEU A 51 -0.57 1.23 11.45
CA LEU A 51 -0.88 -0.05 10.83
C LEU A 51 0.28 -1.04 10.92
N MET A 52 1.50 -0.60 10.61
CA MET A 52 2.71 -1.42 10.77
C MET A 52 2.88 -1.83 12.24
N ARG A 53 2.72 -0.91 13.19
CA ARG A 53 2.79 -1.22 14.63
C ARG A 53 1.73 -2.24 15.06
N ALA A 54 0.49 -2.10 14.61
CA ALA A 54 -0.59 -3.06 14.91
C ALA A 54 -0.29 -4.45 14.32
N ARG A 55 0.22 -4.50 13.08
CA ARG A 55 0.64 -5.75 12.42
C ARG A 55 1.77 -6.45 13.17
N HIS A 56 2.76 -5.69 13.65
CA HIS A 56 3.88 -6.24 14.42
C HIS A 56 3.50 -6.55 15.88
N GLY A 57 2.53 -5.85 16.46
CA GLY A 57 2.02 -6.08 17.82
C GLY A 57 1.04 -7.25 17.93
N GLY A 58 0.28 -7.55 16.87
CA GLY A 58 -0.71 -8.64 16.83
C GLY A 58 -0.13 -10.05 16.71
N PHE A 59 1.18 -10.21 16.46
CA PHE A 59 1.85 -11.51 16.29
C PHE A 59 2.40 -12.12 17.59
N ARG A 60 1.90 -11.71 18.77
CA ARG A 60 2.26 -12.33 20.07
C ARG A 60 1.09 -12.97 20.80
N VAL A 61 0.13 -13.55 20.07
CA VAL A 61 -0.99 -14.29 20.67
C VAL A 61 -0.96 -15.76 20.24
N ASN A 62 0.09 -16.49 20.63
CA ASN A 62 0.01 -17.82 21.28
C ASN A 62 1.35 -18.55 21.27
N GLY A 63 1.80 -18.97 22.46
CA GLY A 63 2.88 -19.95 22.60
C GLY A 63 3.60 -19.88 23.94
N GLY A 64 2.97 -20.33 25.04
CA GLY A 64 3.69 -20.44 26.31
C GLY A 64 2.86 -20.79 27.54
N LYS A 65 2.25 -21.97 27.52
CA LYS A 65 1.94 -22.89 28.65
C LYS A 65 1.82 -22.32 30.07
N ALA A 66 0.68 -22.65 30.67
CA ALA A 66 0.53 -23.17 32.04
C ALA A 66 1.84 -23.46 32.80
N GLN A 67 2.06 -22.69 33.86
CA GLN A 67 2.85 -22.92 35.09
C GLN A 67 2.91 -21.54 35.77
N ARG A 68 2.50 -21.30 37.01
CA ARG A 68 2.29 -22.17 38.16
C ARG A 68 1.46 -21.38 39.18
#